data_AF-A0A382W7F9-F1
#
_entry.id   AF-A0A382W7F9-F1
#
_cell.length_a   1.000
_cell.length_b   1.000
_cell.length_c   1.000
_cell.angle_alpha   90.00
_cell.angle_beta   90.00
_cell.angle_gamma   90.00
#
_symmetry.space_group_name_H-M   'P 1'
#
loop_
_entity.id
_entity.type
_entity.pdbx_description
1 polymer ?
#
loop_
_entity_poly.entity_id
_entity_poly.type
_entity_poly.pdbx_seq_one_letter_code
_entity_poly.pdbx_strand_id
1 'polypeptide(L)'
;MANLKDIRDRIKSVKSIEQVTNAMKMVAAAKMRRAQENMEKARPYSSRLAEMLESLIPEIDRSLMPELNVRPVERTMFMVITADRGMAGAFNHNVLREAHQGIDAVGKENADIYCIGKKACG
;
A
#
# COMPACT_ATOMS: atom_id res chain seq x y z
N MET A 1 21.86 -42.21 5.19
CA MET A 1 21.51 -41.77 6.56
C MET A 1 21.94 -40.32 6.69
N ALA A 2 21.08 -39.45 7.23
CA ALA A 2 21.48 -38.06 7.51
C ALA A 2 22.74 -38.08 8.37
N ASN A 3 23.83 -37.54 7.83
CA ASN A 3 25.12 -37.55 8.49
C ASN A 3 25.16 -36.39 9.50
N LEU A 4 25.93 -36.51 10.59
CA LEU A 4 26.16 -35.43 11.55
C LEU A 4 26.63 -34.12 10.85
N LYS A 5 27.28 -34.27 9.69
CA LYS A 5 27.64 -33.18 8.80
C LYS A 5 26.40 -32.40 8.29
N ASP A 6 25.38 -33.10 7.83
CA ASP A 6 24.16 -32.48 7.27
C ASP A 6 23.42 -31.66 8.33
N ILE A 7 23.36 -32.18 9.56
CA ILE A 7 22.76 -31.46 10.70
C ILE A 7 23.57 -30.19 11.01
N ARG A 8 24.91 -30.28 11.04
CA ARG A 8 25.79 -29.14 11.30
C ARG A 8 25.66 -28.06 10.22
N ASP A 9 25.55 -28.47 8.96
CA ASP A 9 25.39 -27.55 7.84
C ASP A 9 24.02 -26.87 7.87
N ARG A 10 22.95 -27.59 8.25
CA ARG A 10 21.62 -27.00 8.46
C ARG A 10 21.60 -25.99 9.62
N ILE A 11 22.28 -26.28 10.73
CA ILE A 11 22.42 -25.33 11.86
C ILE A 11 23.11 -24.04 11.39
N LYS A 12 24.20 -24.16 10.61
CA LYS A 12 24.89 -22.99 10.07
C LYS A 12 23.99 -22.17 9.14
N SER A 13 23.24 -22.84 8.26
CA SER A 13 22.30 -22.19 7.35
C SER A 13 21.20 -21.43 8.11
N VAL A 14 20.56 -22.05 9.11
CA VAL A 14 19.52 -21.40 9.92
C VAL A 14 20.09 -20.19 10.68
N LYS A 15 21.27 -20.32 11.30
CA LYS A 15 21.93 -19.19 11.99
C LYS A 15 22.24 -18.03 11.04
N SER A 16 22.63 -18.32 9.80
CA SER A 16 22.86 -17.29 8.78
C SER A 16 21.56 -16.58 8.40
N ILE A 17 20.48 -17.33 8.16
CA ILE A 17 19.15 -16.76 7.86
C ILE A 17 18.64 -15.92 9.04
N GLU A 18 18.83 -16.39 10.28
CA GLU A 18 18.48 -15.65 11.49
C GLU A 18 19.20 -14.29 11.57
N GLN A 19 20.51 -14.26 11.34
CA GLN A 19 21.29 -13.02 11.34
C GLN A 19 20.80 -12.03 10.27
N VAL A 20 20.55 -12.52 9.05
CA VAL A 20 20.06 -11.69 7.93
C VAL A 20 18.67 -11.13 8.26
N THR A 21 17.74 -11.97 8.72
CA THR A 21 16.38 -11.52 9.05
C THR A 21 16.35 -10.56 10.24
N ASN A 22 17.21 -10.74 11.25
CA ASN A 22 17.37 -9.80 12.35
C ASN A 22 17.87 -8.43 11.87
N ALA A 23 18.86 -8.40 10.97
CA ALA A 23 19.32 -7.16 10.35
C ALA A 23 18.20 -6.50 9.53
N MET A 24 17.47 -7.27 8.72
CA MET A 24 16.33 -6.78 7.94
C MET A 24 15.23 -6.18 8.84
N LYS A 25 14.94 -6.80 9.98
CA LYS A 25 13.97 -6.30 10.97
C LYS A 25 14.36 -4.90 11.46
N MET A 26 15.63 -4.70 11.84
CA MET A 26 16.12 -3.40 12.30
C MET A 26 16.05 -2.33 11.20
N VAL A 27 16.44 -2.68 9.98
CA VAL A 27 16.36 -1.77 8.82
C VAL A 27 14.90 -1.42 8.50
N ALA A 28 14.00 -2.39 8.55
CA ALA A 28 12.57 -2.17 8.32
C ALA A 28 11.98 -1.26 9.40
N ALA A 29 12.32 -1.47 10.67
CA ALA A 29 11.88 -0.61 11.77
C ALA A 29 12.35 0.84 11.59
N ALA A 30 13.62 1.06 11.23
CA ALA A 30 14.15 2.40 10.97
C ALA A 30 13.44 3.09 9.78
N LYS A 31 13.18 2.35 8.70
CA LYS A 31 12.43 2.87 7.54
C LYS A 31 10.98 3.21 7.89
N MET A 32 10.32 2.35 8.66
CA MET A 32 8.93 2.57 9.11
C MET A 32 8.85 3.84 9.96
N ARG A 33 9.76 4.00 10.92
CA ARG A 33 9.85 5.22 11.73
C ARG A 33 10.02 6.47 10.88
N ARG A 34 10.95 6.45 9.91
CA ARG A 34 11.16 7.58 8.99
C ARG A 34 9.90 7.89 8.16
N ALA A 35 9.19 6.86 7.70
CA ALA A 35 7.94 7.04 6.96
C ALA A 35 6.84 7.67 7.85
N GLN A 36 6.72 7.24 9.11
CA GLN A 36 5.81 7.84 10.09
C GLN A 36 6.14 9.30 10.37
N GLU A 37 7.41 9.63 10.61
CA GLU A 37 7.85 11.01 10.83
C GLU A 37 7.55 11.92 9.61
N ASN A 38 7.71 11.40 8.39
CA ASN A 38 7.34 12.15 7.18
C ASN A 38 5.82 12.37 7.08
N MET A 39 5.02 11.37 7.42
CA MET A 39 3.56 11.48 7.44
C MET A 39 3.10 12.51 8.49
N GLU A 40 3.70 12.50 9.69
CA GLU A 40 3.42 13.48 10.74
C GLU A 40 3.76 14.91 10.31
N LYS A 41 4.89 15.10 9.63
CA LYS A 41 5.28 16.41 9.08
C LYS A 41 4.36 16.90 7.97
N ALA A 42 3.80 16.00 7.17
CA ALA A 42 2.86 16.33 6.10
C ALA A 42 1.44 16.65 6.64
N ARG A 43 1.09 16.13 7.81
CA ARG A 43 -0.25 16.25 8.39
C ARG A 43 -0.77 17.69 8.52
N PRO A 44 0.00 18.67 9.03
CA PRO A 44 -0.48 20.06 9.11
C PRO A 44 -0.86 20.64 7.75
N TYR A 45 -0.09 20.35 6.70
CA TYR A 45 -0.41 20.80 5.35
C TYR A 45 -1.71 20.18 4.85
N SER A 46 -1.87 18.86 4.95
CA SER A 46 -3.09 18.19 4.51
C SER A 46 -4.33 18.65 5.28
N SER A 47 -4.20 18.90 6.59
CA SER A 47 -5.31 19.39 7.42
C SER A 47 -5.73 20.80 7.02
N ARG A 48 -4.77 21.72 6.85
CA ARG A 48 -5.09 23.09 6.41
C ARG A 48 -5.64 23.14 5.00
N LEU A 49 -5.13 22.29 4.10
CA LEU A 49 -5.68 22.19 2.75
C LEU A 49 -7.14 21.70 2.78
N ALA A 50 -7.45 20.69 3.60
CA ALA A 50 -8.82 20.21 3.75
C ALA A 50 -9.75 21.29 4.33
N GLU A 51 -9.35 21.98 5.40
CA GLU A 51 -10.10 23.09 5.98
C GLU A 51 -10.37 24.20 4.95
N MET A 52 -9.36 24.56 4.15
CA MET A 52 -9.50 25.56 3.11
C MET A 52 -10.48 25.11 2.02
N LEU A 53 -10.37 23.87 1.55
CA LEU A 53 -11.28 23.31 0.55
C LEU A 53 -12.72 23.25 1.07
N GLU A 54 -12.93 22.84 2.32
CA GLU A 54 -14.25 22.83 2.97
C GLU A 54 -14.88 24.23 3.03
N SER A 55 -14.08 25.28 3.25
CA SER A 55 -14.56 26.66 3.22
C SER A 55 -14.88 27.18 1.82
N LEU A 56 -14.14 26.72 0.79
CA LEU A 56 -14.27 27.22 -0.59
C LEU A 56 -15.35 26.48 -1.40
N ILE A 57 -15.51 25.17 -1.22
CA ILE A 57 -16.47 24.35 -2.00
C ILE A 57 -17.90 24.92 -2.00
N PRO A 58 -18.45 25.45 -0.89
CA PRO A 58 -19.80 26.04 -0.88
C PRO A 58 -19.93 27.32 -1.72
N GLU A 59 -18.83 28.07 -1.91
CA GLU A 59 -18.81 29.35 -2.64
C GLU A 59 -18.54 29.17 -4.13
N ILE A 60 -18.07 27.99 -4.55
CA ILE A 60 -17.77 27.68 -5.95
C ILE A 60 -19.07 27.45 -6.74
N ASP A 61 -19.19 28.16 -7.86
CA ASP A 61 -20.20 27.84 -8.87
C ASP A 61 -19.91 26.45 -9.47
N ARG A 62 -20.77 25.48 -9.14
CA ARG A 62 -20.63 24.08 -9.59
C ARG A 62 -20.76 23.91 -11.10
N SER A 63 -21.26 24.90 -11.83
CA SER A 63 -21.24 24.90 -13.30
C SER A 63 -19.82 25.02 -13.87
N LEU A 64 -18.90 25.64 -13.13
CA LEU A 64 -17.50 25.81 -13.49
C LEU A 64 -16.64 24.59 -13.11
N MET A 65 -17.12 23.74 -12.19
CA MET A 65 -16.43 22.53 -11.74
C MET A 65 -17.40 21.33 -11.70
N PRO A 66 -17.71 20.73 -12.86
CA PRO A 66 -18.62 19.59 -12.97
C PRO A 66 -18.22 18.38 -12.11
N GLU A 67 -16.93 18.23 -11.80
CA GLU A 67 -16.36 17.14 -11.00
C GLU A 67 -16.84 17.14 -9.54
N LEU A 68 -17.31 18.28 -9.03
CA LEU A 68 -17.89 18.38 -7.70
C LEU A 68 -19.34 17.86 -7.63
N ASN A 69 -19.97 17.58 -8.78
CA ASN A 69 -21.33 17.08 -8.82
C ASN A 69 -21.39 15.55 -8.64
N VAL A 70 -22.36 15.10 -7.86
CA VAL A 70 -22.67 13.67 -7.75
C VAL A 70 -23.35 13.24 -9.06
N ARG A 71 -22.74 12.27 -9.74
CA ARG A 71 -23.24 11.70 -10.99
C ARG A 71 -23.42 10.18 -10.87
N PRO A 72 -24.25 9.56 -11.73
CA PRO A 72 -24.27 8.12 -11.88
C PRO A 72 -22.86 7.57 -12.17
N VAL A 73 -22.50 6.49 -11.49
CA VAL A 73 -21.19 5.83 -11.64
C VAL A 73 -21.30 4.79 -12.75
N GLU A 74 -20.67 5.07 -13.87
CA GLU A 74 -20.56 4.13 -15.00
C GLU A 74 -19.31 3.25 -14.91
N ARG A 75 -18.21 3.84 -14.41
CA ARG A 75 -16.92 3.18 -14.22
C ARG A 75 -16.28 3.63 -12.92
N THR A 76 -15.55 2.71 -12.29
CA THR A 76 -14.83 2.95 -11.04
C THR A 76 -13.34 2.71 -11.25
N MET A 77 -12.51 3.71 -10.94
CA MET A 77 -11.06 3.55 -10.93
C MET A 77 -10.57 3.07 -9.56
N PHE A 78 -9.86 1.96 -9.55
CA PHE A 78 -9.18 1.40 -8.38
C PHE A 78 -7.70 1.74 -8.42
N MET A 79 -7.23 2.52 -7.45
CA MET A 79 -5.80 2.74 -7.22
C MET A 79 -5.27 1.71 -6.22
N VAL A 80 -4.56 0.70 -6.72
CA VAL A 80 -4.08 -0.42 -5.91
C VAL A 80 -2.62 -0.19 -5.54
N ILE A 81 -2.37 0.12 -4.26
CA ILE A 81 -1.03 0.47 -3.75
C ILE A 81 -0.44 -0.69 -2.96
N THR A 82 0.63 -1.29 -3.48
CA THR A 82 1.35 -2.40 -2.85
C THR A 82 2.83 -2.06 -2.63
N ALA A 83 3.56 -2.94 -1.95
CA ALA A 83 5.00 -2.80 -1.80
C ALA A 83 5.74 -3.24 -3.08
N ASP A 84 6.92 -2.68 -3.31
CA ASP A 84 7.81 -3.18 -4.38
C ASP A 84 8.49 -4.51 -4.03
N ARG A 85 8.60 -4.83 -2.73
CA ARG A 85 9.36 -5.98 -2.21
C ARG A 85 8.45 -6.99 -1.52
N GLY A 86 8.94 -8.23 -1.44
CA GLY A 86 8.35 -9.29 -0.62
C GLY A 86 8.79 -9.21 0.85
N MET A 87 8.63 -10.33 1.58
CA MET A 87 8.96 -10.46 3.01
C MET A 87 8.22 -9.45 3.92
N ALA A 88 6.98 -9.12 3.56
CA ALA A 88 6.11 -8.19 4.29
C ALA A 88 4.90 -8.91 4.92
N GLY A 89 5.05 -10.19 5.25
CA GLY A 89 3.93 -11.02 5.73
C GLY A 89 2.78 -11.06 4.73
N ALA A 90 1.55 -10.93 5.24
CA ALA A 90 0.32 -10.94 4.44
C ALA A 90 -0.04 -9.58 3.81
N PHE A 91 0.80 -8.55 3.92
CA PHE A 91 0.48 -7.18 3.49
C PHE A 91 -0.03 -7.09 2.05
N ASN A 92 0.79 -7.51 1.07
CA ASN A 92 0.40 -7.42 -0.34
C ASN A 92 -0.81 -8.30 -0.66
N HIS A 93 -0.89 -9.50 -0.05
CA HIS A 93 -2.02 -10.41 -0.27
C HIS A 93 -3.34 -9.80 0.20
N ASN A 94 -3.35 -9.17 1.38
CA ASN A 94 -4.56 -8.54 1.92
C ASN A 94 -5.01 -7.36 1.06
N VAL A 95 -4.07 -6.51 0.60
CA VAL A 95 -4.40 -5.39 -0.30
C VAL A 95 -5.00 -5.89 -1.62
N LEU A 96 -4.37 -6.89 -2.25
CA LEU A 96 -4.86 -7.44 -3.50
C LEU A 96 -6.22 -8.12 -3.33
N ARG A 97 -6.43 -8.82 -2.22
CA ARG A 97 -7.72 -9.44 -1.90
C ARG A 97 -8.84 -8.41 -1.80
N GLU A 98 -8.59 -7.31 -1.10
CA GLU A 98 -9.56 -6.21 -0.98
C GLU A 98 -9.84 -5.55 -2.34
N ALA A 99 -8.79 -5.30 -3.13
CA ALA A 99 -8.94 -4.74 -4.46
C ALA A 99 -9.78 -5.66 -5.37
N HIS A 100 -9.52 -6.97 -5.35
CA HIS A 100 -10.31 -7.94 -6.09
C HIS A 100 -11.78 -7.95 -5.67
N GLN A 101 -12.06 -7.92 -4.37
CA GLN A 101 -13.45 -7.85 -3.88
C GLN A 101 -14.17 -6.58 -4.37
N GLY A 102 -13.50 -5.43 -4.34
CA GLY A 102 -14.06 -4.18 -4.86
C GLY A 102 -14.29 -4.21 -6.37
N ILE A 103 -13.33 -4.76 -7.13
CA ILE A 103 -13.43 -4.89 -8.60
C ILE A 103 -14.58 -5.84 -8.98
N ASP A 104 -14.67 -6.99 -8.32
CA ASP A 104 -15.70 -7.98 -8.60
C ASP A 104 -17.11 -7.43 -8.26
N ALA A 105 -17.22 -6.56 -7.25
CA ALA A 105 -18.49 -5.93 -6.87
C ALA A 105 -19.04 -4.96 -7.94
N VAL A 106 -18.18 -4.30 -8.73
CA VAL A 106 -18.60 -3.37 -9.79
C VAL A 106 -18.64 -4.02 -11.19
N GLY A 107 -18.10 -5.23 -11.33
CA GLY A 107 -17.89 -5.89 -12.62
C GLY A 107 -16.57 -5.47 -13.27
N LYS A 108 -15.82 -6.44 -13.81
CA LYS A 108 -14.47 -6.21 -14.35
C LYS A 108 -14.46 -5.27 -15.54
N GLU A 109 -15.52 -5.30 -16.33
CA GLU A 109 -15.76 -4.43 -17.48
C GLU A 109 -15.94 -2.95 -17.08
N ASN A 110 -16.37 -2.67 -15.85
CA ASN A 110 -16.60 -1.33 -15.32
C ASN A 110 -15.47 -0.85 -14.40
N ALA A 111 -14.40 -1.63 -14.26
CA ALA A 111 -13.27 -1.32 -13.40
C ALA A 111 -12.06 -0.85 -14.22
N ASP A 112 -11.52 0.32 -13.88
CA ASP A 112 -10.21 0.77 -14.31
C ASP A 112 -9.20 0.55 -13.19
N ILE A 113 -8.04 -0.04 -13.48
CA ILE A 113 -7.07 -0.39 -12.43
C ILE A 113 -5.78 0.39 -12.67
N TYR A 114 -5.38 1.17 -11.66
CA TYR A 114 -4.08 1.83 -11.64
C TYR A 114 -3.23 1.25 -10.50
N CYS A 115 -2.18 0.52 -10.88
CA CYS A 115 -1.33 -0.17 -9.92
C CYS A 115 -0.12 0.68 -9.53
N ILE A 116 0.15 0.77 -8.23
CA ILE A 116 1.35 1.35 -7.66
C ILE A 116 2.09 0.26 -6.87
N GLY A 117 3.36 0.09 -7.18
CA GLY A 117 4.22 -0.92 -6.56
C GLY A 117 4.31 -2.21 -7.38
N LYS A 118 5.50 -2.81 -7.42
CA LYS A 118 5.78 -3.99 -8.26
C LYS A 118 4.95 -5.22 -7.91
N LYS A 119 4.39 -5.33 -6.70
CA LYS A 119 3.54 -6.46 -6.30
C LYS A 119 2.09 -6.35 -6.74
N ALA A 120 1.69 -5.21 -7.31
CA ALA A 120 0.37 -5.03 -7.93
C ALA A 120 0.38 -5.21 -9.45
N CYS A 121 1.51 -4.91 -10.11
CA CYS A 121 1.61 -4.96 -11.58
C CYS A 121 2.14 -6.28 -12.15
N GLY A 122 2.76 -7.14 -11.33
CA GLY A 122 3.41 -8.38 -11.75
C GLY A 122 2.81 -9.58 -11.08
#